data_AF-A0A0E3NT86-F1
#
_entry.id   AF-A0A0E3NT86-F1
#
_cell.length_a   1.000
_cell.length_b   1.000
_cell.length_c   1.000
_cell.angle_alpha   90.00
_cell.angle_beta   90.00
_cell.angle_gamma   90.00
#
_symmetry.space_group_name_H-M   'P 1'
#
loop_
_entity.id
_entity.type
_entity.pdbx_description
1 polymer ?
#
loop_
_entity_poly.entity_id
_entity_poly.type
_entity_poly.pdbx_seq_one_letter_code
_entity_poly.pdbx_strand_id
1 'polypeptide(L)' 'MSFSDIFNQLKELEKRFNEIRYPPEATFQPSFSFKVRKAEQDSLQNHLPDFDIDEFFNRVEQ' A
#
# COMPACT_ATOMS: atom_id res chain seq x y z
N MET A 1 27.30 -10.35 7.40
CA MET A 1 26.15 -11.21 7.04
C MET A 1 26.48 -11.91 5.74
N SER A 2 26.22 -13.20 5.65
CA SER A 2 26.39 -13.96 4.42
C SER A 2 25.18 -13.74 3.49
N PHE A 3 25.35 -13.96 2.19
CA PHE A 3 24.26 -13.88 1.21
C PHE A 3 23.09 -14.81 1.57
N SER A 4 23.39 -15.98 2.14
CA SER A 4 22.38 -16.92 2.66
C SER A 4 21.56 -16.35 3.81
N ASP A 5 22.14 -15.55 4.69
CA ASP A 5 21.40 -14.95 5.81
C ASP A 5 20.39 -13.92 5.30
N ILE A 6 20.79 -13.10 4.32
CA ILE A 6 19.94 -12.09 3.69
C ILE A 6 18.79 -12.78 2.93
N PHE A 7 19.10 -13.83 2.16
CA PHE A 7 18.09 -14.58 1.41
C PHE A 7 17.05 -15.24 2.33
N ASN A 8 17.49 -15.78 3.46
CA ASN A 8 16.58 -16.36 4.45
C ASN A 8 15.68 -15.30 5.11
N GLN A 9 16.21 -14.11 5.38
CA GLN A 9 15.42 -13.00 5.91
C GLN A 9 14.35 -12.53 4.92
N LEU A 10 14.68 -12.47 3.62
CA LEU A 10 13.73 -12.10 2.57
C LEU A 10 12.60 -13.13 2.45
N LYS A 11 12.88 -14.43 2.56
CA LYS A 11 11.85 -15.48 2.56
C LYS A 11 10.90 -15.39 3.75
N GLU A 12 11.44 -15.13 4.94
CA GLU A 12 10.60 -14.93 6.13
C GLU A 12 9.74 -13.68 6.03
N LEU A 13 10.27 -12.62 5.42
CA LEU A 13 9.51 -11.40 5.15
C LEU A 13 8.36 -11.66 4.17
N GLU A 14 8.64 -12.31 3.04
CA GLU A 14 7.64 -12.69 2.04
C GLU A 14 6.51 -13.53 2.67
N LYS A 15 6.86 -14.52 3.50
CA LYS A 15 5.86 -15.33 4.20
C LYS A 15 4.95 -14.48 5.09
N ARG A 16 5.53 -13.57 5.88
CA ARG A 16 4.75 -12.67 6.76
C ARG A 16 3.85 -11.73 5.96
N PHE A 17 4.32 -11.19 4.84
CA PHE A 17 3.49 -10.35 3.97
C PHE A 17 2.32 -11.12 3.36
N ASN A 18 2.56 -12.35 2.92
CA ASN A 18 1.53 -13.21 2.34
C ASN A 18 0.51 -13.73 3.39
N GLU A 19 0.88 -13.74 4.67
CA GLU A 19 -0.04 -14.02 5.79
C GLU A 19 -0.94 -12.82 6.12
N ILE A 20 -0.52 -11.59 5.79
CA ILE A 20 -1.34 -10.39 5.98
C ILE A 20 -2.45 -10.38 4.94
N ARG A 21 -3.64 -10.82 5.37
CA ARG A 21 -4.87 -10.58 4.62
C ARG A 21 -5.39 -9.20 4.98
N TYR A 22 -5.46 -8.32 3.99
CA TYR A 22 -6.19 -7.08 4.16
C TYR A 22 -7.66 -7.39 4.52
N PRO A 23 -8.24 -6.64 5.47
CA PRO A 23 -9.64 -6.83 5.82
C PRO A 23 -10.52 -6.65 4.58
N PRO A 24 -11.54 -7.52 4.37
CA PRO A 24 -12.52 -7.34 3.32
C PRO A 24 -13.16 -5.95 3.39
N GLU A 25 -13.61 -5.42 2.25
CA GLU A 25 -14.25 -4.09 2.22
C GLU A 25 -15.46 -3.99 3.17
N ALA A 26 -16.19 -5.11 3.34
CA ALA A 26 -17.31 -5.23 4.28
C ALA A 26 -16.93 -5.12 5.76
N THR A 27 -15.63 -5.22 6.11
CA THR A 27 -15.13 -5.06 7.48
C THR A 27 -15.04 -3.59 7.89
N PHE A 28 -14.97 -2.67 6.94
CA PHE A 28 -14.94 -1.25 7.23
C PHE A 28 -16.34 -0.73 7.54
N GLN A 29 -16.42 0.26 8.44
CA GLN A 29 -17.69 0.95 8.65
C GLN A 29 -18.15 1.63 7.36
N PRO A 30 -19.47 1.71 7.07
CA PRO A 30 -19.97 2.40 5.87
C PRO A 30 -19.48 3.85 5.74
N SER A 31 -19.24 4.53 6.88
CA SER A 31 -18.69 5.87 6.95
C SER A 31 -17.24 5.97 6.45
N PHE A 32 -16.48 4.87 6.49
CA PHE A 32 -15.11 4.81 6.00
C PHE A 32 -15.06 4.97 4.48
N SER A 33 -15.81 4.15 3.74
CA SER A 33 -15.88 4.24 2.28
C SER A 33 -16.39 5.61 1.81
N PHE A 34 -17.34 6.21 2.53
CA PHE A 34 -17.79 7.57 2.25
C PHE A 34 -16.67 8.61 2.42
N LYS A 35 -15.88 8.52 3.50
CA LYS A 35 -14.74 9.41 3.75
C LYS A 35 -13.65 9.25 2.69
N VAL A 36 -13.37 8.02 2.26
CA VAL A 36 -12.41 7.73 1.18
C VAL A 36 -12.86 8.39 -0.12
N ARG A 37 -14.09 8.14 -0.57
CA ARG A 37 -14.62 8.75 -1.80
C ARG A 37 -14.68 10.27 -1.75
N LYS A 38 -15.01 10.83 -0.58
CA LYS A 38 -14.98 12.28 -0.38
C LYS A 38 -13.55 12.82 -0.53
N ALA A 39 -12.57 12.17 0.07
CA ALA A 39 -11.17 12.58 -0.05
C ALA A 39 -10.67 12.50 -1.50
N GLU A 40 -11.08 11.48 -2.27
CA GLU A 40 -10.79 11.38 -3.71
C GLU A 40 -11.39 12.54 -4.50
N GLN A 41 -12.66 12.88 -4.24
CA GLN A 41 -13.33 14.02 -4.89
C GLN A 41 -12.70 15.35 -4.50
N ASP A 42 -12.40 15.56 -3.22
CA ASP A 42 -11.74 16.76 -2.71
C ASP A 42 -10.35 16.89 -3.35
N SER A 43 -9.60 15.80 -3.52
CA SER A 43 -8.30 15.79 -4.20
C SER A 43 -8.40 16.23 -5.66
N LEU A 44 -9.38 15.70 -6.40
CA LEU A 44 -9.65 16.06 -7.79
C LEU A 44 -10.03 17.54 -7.94
N GLN A 45 -10.87 18.06 -7.04
CA GLN A 45 -11.30 19.46 -7.06
C GLN A 45 -10.17 20.44 -6.70
N ASN A 46 -9.25 20.03 -5.83
CA ASN A 46 -8.12 20.85 -5.42
C ASN A 46 -6.89 20.71 -6.34
N HIS A 47 -7.01 19.97 -7.45
CA HIS A 47 -5.91 19.68 -8.37
C HIS A 47 -4.64 19.21 -7.63
N LEU A 48 -4.83 18.41 -6.58
CA LEU A 48 -3.69 17.76 -5.94
C LEU A 48 -3.00 16.89 -7.00
N PRO A 49 -1.67 16.85 -7.02
CA PRO A 49 -0.95 16.00 -7.96
C PRO A 49 -1.43 14.57 -7.76
N ASP A 50 -1.82 13.94 -8.87
CA ASP A 50 -2.16 12.52 -8.87
C ASP A 50 -0.98 11.75 -8.27
N PHE A 51 -1.29 10.82 -7.38
CA PHE A 51 -0.27 9.95 -6.83
C PHE A 51 0.17 9.00 -7.93
N ASP A 52 1.32 9.28 -8.54
CA ASP A 52 1.93 8.43 -9.53
C ASP A 52 2.57 7.22 -8.83
N ILE A 53 1.84 6.10 -8.86
CA ILE A 53 2.28 4.82 -8.33
C ILE A 53 3.58 4.37 -9.01
N ASP A 54 3.74 4.64 -10.31
CA ASP A 54 4.91 4.23 -11.06
C ASP A 54 6.12 5.10 -10.68
N GLU A 55 5.95 6.41 -10.49
CA GLU A 55 7.01 7.28 -9.93
C GLU A 55 7.42 6.83 -8.52
N PHE A 56 6.45 6.48 -7.67
CA PHE A 56 6.73 6.00 -6.32
C PHE A 56 7.56 4.71 -6.33
N PHE A 57 7.20 3.71 -7.13
CA PHE A 57 7.97 2.48 -7.24
C PHE A 57 9.39 2.74 -7.77
N ASN A 58 9.52 3.59 -8.79
CA ASN A 58 10.82 3.99 -9.32
C ASN A 58 11.73 4.66 -8.28
N ARG A 59 11.19 5.41 -7.32
CA ARG A 59 11.96 6.00 -6.21
C ARG A 59 12.32 5.00 -5.11
N VAL A 60 11.50 3.97 -4.89
CA VAL A 60 11.74 2.95 -3.85
C VAL A 60 12.74 1.91 -4.31
N GLU A 61 12.83 1.66 -5.63
CA GLU A 61 13.80 0.72 -6.21
C GLU A 61 15.22 1.29 -6.37
N GLN A 62 15.42 2.61 -6.17
CA GLN A 62 16.74 3.28 -6.18
C GLN A 62 17.40 3.30 -4.79
#